data_AF-A0A3D3JVA7-F1
#
_entry.id   AF-A0A3D3JVA7-F1
#
_cell.length_a   1.000
_cell.length_b   1.000
_cell.length_c   1.000
_cell.angle_alpha   90.00
_cell.angle_beta   90.00
_cell.angle_gamma   90.00
#
_symmetry.space_group_name_H-M   'P 1'
#
loop_
_entity.id
_entity.type
_entity.pdbx_description
1 polymer ?
#
loop_
_entity_poly.entity_id
_entity_poly.type
_entity_poly.pdbx_seq_one_letter_code
_entity_poly.pdbx_strand_id
1 'polypeptide(L)'
;MTARQLFATEHVDWQAVWICHEDDPRQTNMYLNFRKTFTVQSLPEKATLHITADTQYMLWINGQEVGRGPAFSDPRWQPYDSHDVGSFLQAGANVIAVLCYCYGQGVNEDTQTENRPGPAGRMKRNVHDSMPGLLCQLEMTTGDAQTCVVSDESWKSLLSKCWCTDTAKIDDSTYSEIYFAEKETVNWKEADFDDSSWPGSTVRTGFLGGMYTGLDRTHAHVFPWCILEPRQVPHVQKRDVYAKSIVSLGEIIETEVCGNENVALRMALEHMEDSEFTAIRKPETFISDRKTEITPFDKNTSYDDFRGIRSATMILDMGELMNGRVHLDVEVPAGAIIDMAYGQRLLENGKPEIYSSRISSADRYVTREGRQQWTTFGWRHFRYVQLTFRNHSTPLVVHNLKAVADDHPLEMKGKFSCSDEFLNWLWAAGVKTT
;
A
#
# COMPACT_ATOMS: atom_id res chain seq x y z
N MET A 1 30.59 -6.43 -21.71
CA MET A 1 30.38 -4.98 -21.55
C MET A 1 31.20 -4.50 -20.37
N THR A 2 31.90 -3.37 -20.50
CA THR A 2 32.54 -2.72 -19.35
C THR A 2 31.49 -1.94 -18.56
N ALA A 3 31.71 -1.68 -17.26
CA ALA A 3 30.79 -0.85 -16.45
C ALA A 3 30.53 0.52 -17.11
N ARG A 4 31.55 1.12 -17.75
CA ARG A 4 31.44 2.33 -18.57
C ARG A 4 30.44 2.23 -19.74
N GLN A 5 30.23 1.04 -20.33
CA GLN A 5 29.25 0.85 -21.40
C GLN A 5 27.81 0.72 -20.89
N LEU A 6 27.62 0.29 -19.63
CA LEU A 6 26.31 0.23 -18.98
C LEU A 6 25.85 1.63 -18.51
N PHE A 7 26.77 2.48 -18.04
CA PHE A 7 26.45 3.85 -17.61
C PHE A 7 26.36 4.86 -18.77
N ALA A 8 26.82 4.52 -19.98
CA ALA A 8 26.72 5.38 -21.16
C ALA A 8 25.29 5.55 -21.70
N THR A 9 24.32 4.80 -21.16
CA THR A 9 22.89 4.86 -21.48
C THR A 9 22.06 5.55 -20.39
N GLU A 10 22.70 6.19 -19.40
CA GLU A 10 21.98 6.93 -18.36
C GLU A 10 21.21 8.11 -18.95
N HIS A 11 19.91 8.14 -18.68
CA HIS A 11 19.01 9.19 -19.14
C HIS A 11 18.90 10.38 -18.17
N VAL A 12 19.40 10.22 -16.93
CA VAL A 12 19.34 11.22 -15.86
C VAL A 12 20.74 11.39 -15.29
N ASP A 13 21.22 12.64 -15.20
CA ASP A 13 22.47 12.97 -14.52
C ASP A 13 22.19 13.17 -13.02
N TRP A 14 22.33 12.07 -12.27
CA TRP A 14 21.94 12.05 -10.86
C TRP A 14 22.89 12.88 -9.99
N GLN A 15 22.34 13.91 -9.38
CA GLN A 15 22.94 14.70 -8.31
C GLN A 15 22.41 14.28 -6.93
N ALA A 16 21.27 13.59 -6.90
CA ALA A 16 20.66 13.09 -5.68
C ALA A 16 21.42 11.92 -5.05
N VAL A 17 21.23 11.76 -3.74
CA VAL A 17 21.78 10.67 -2.94
C VAL A 17 20.65 9.84 -2.33
N TRP A 18 20.90 8.55 -2.11
CA TRP A 18 19.95 7.71 -1.39
C TRP A 18 19.83 8.18 0.07
N ILE A 19 18.61 8.34 0.55
CA ILE A 19 18.32 8.74 1.94
C ILE A 19 17.43 7.71 2.64
N CYS A 20 17.58 7.62 3.96
CA CYS A 20 16.74 6.80 4.85
C CYS A 20 16.44 7.51 6.18
N HIS A 21 15.59 6.93 7.02
CA HIS A 21 15.31 7.46 8.36
C HIS A 21 16.44 7.13 9.34
N GLU A 22 16.79 5.85 9.41
CA GLU A 22 17.91 5.31 10.19
C GLU A 22 18.56 4.18 9.37
N ASP A 23 19.82 3.85 9.68
CA ASP A 23 20.55 2.75 9.02
C ASP A 23 20.54 1.47 9.87
N ASP A 24 19.34 0.95 10.19
CA ASP A 24 19.18 -0.36 10.81
C ASP A 24 18.62 -1.38 9.80
N PRO A 25 19.46 -2.29 9.26
CA PRO A 25 19.05 -3.28 8.26
C PRO A 25 18.16 -4.40 8.82
N ARG A 26 17.92 -4.44 10.13
CA ARG A 26 17.13 -5.50 10.79
C ARG A 26 15.64 -5.20 10.83
N GLN A 27 15.23 -3.97 10.54
CA GLN A 27 13.84 -3.57 10.65
C GLN A 27 13.05 -3.99 9.40
N THR A 28 11.97 -4.73 9.61
CA THR A 28 11.05 -5.20 8.56
C THR A 28 9.68 -4.54 8.72
N ASN A 29 8.87 -4.62 7.66
CA ASN A 29 7.51 -4.09 7.59
C ASN A 29 7.39 -2.63 8.08
N MET A 30 8.11 -1.71 7.45
CA MET A 30 8.19 -0.32 7.89
C MET A 30 7.63 0.67 6.90
N TYR A 31 6.99 1.70 7.43
CA TYR A 31 6.46 2.83 6.67
C TYR A 31 7.24 4.08 7.05
N LEU A 32 7.88 4.72 6.08
CA LEU A 32 8.74 5.89 6.29
C LEU A 32 8.18 7.10 5.55
N ASN A 33 7.95 8.19 6.27
CA ASN A 33 7.59 9.47 5.69
C ASN A 33 8.87 10.26 5.38
N PHE A 34 8.98 10.79 4.17
CA PHE A 34 10.04 11.70 3.74
C PHE A 34 9.42 13.01 3.26
N ARG A 35 10.02 14.14 3.63
CA ARG A 35 9.48 15.46 3.32
C ARG A 35 10.58 16.45 2.98
N LYS A 36 10.34 17.25 1.94
CA LYS A 36 11.23 18.32 1.49
C LYS A 36 10.45 19.55 1.06
N THR A 37 10.66 20.65 1.76
CA THR A 37 10.18 21.97 1.35
C THR A 37 11.23 22.69 0.51
N PHE A 38 10.77 23.46 -0.46
CA PHE A 38 11.61 24.26 -1.37
C PHE A 38 10.79 25.43 -1.95
N THR A 39 11.48 26.40 -2.55
CA THR A 39 10.85 27.58 -3.13
C THR A 39 11.06 27.63 -4.63
N VAL A 40 9.98 27.87 -5.37
CA VAL A 40 9.98 28.07 -6.81
C VAL A 40 9.71 29.55 -7.09
N GLN A 41 10.66 30.26 -7.69
CA GLN A 41 10.54 31.72 -7.91
C GLN A 41 9.43 32.07 -8.91
N SER A 42 9.36 31.31 -10.01
CA SER A 42 8.31 31.40 -11.03
C SER A 42 8.06 30.00 -11.57
N LEU A 43 6.84 29.75 -12.06
CA LEU A 43 6.46 28.43 -12.55
C LEU A 43 7.41 27.98 -13.67
N PRO A 44 7.98 26.76 -13.59
CA PRO A 44 8.88 26.25 -14.61
C PRO A 44 8.12 25.92 -15.90
N GLU A 45 8.79 26.07 -17.03
CA GLU A 45 8.29 25.66 -18.35
C GLU A 45 8.25 24.14 -18.48
N LYS A 46 9.20 23.47 -17.82
CA LYS A 46 9.27 22.00 -17.72
C LYS A 46 9.69 21.62 -16.31
N ALA A 47 8.99 20.66 -15.71
CA ALA A 47 9.35 20.08 -14.43
C ALA A 47 9.18 18.56 -14.48
N THR A 48 10.28 17.83 -14.31
CA THR A 48 10.28 16.36 -14.33
C THR A 48 10.86 15.84 -13.02
N LEU A 49 10.10 15.00 -12.32
CA LEU A 49 10.53 14.36 -11.09
C LEU A 49 10.87 12.89 -11.36
N HIS A 50 12.11 12.52 -11.08
CA HIS A 50 12.63 11.16 -11.12
C HIS A 50 12.67 10.59 -9.71
N ILE A 51 12.10 9.39 -9.51
CA ILE A 51 11.99 8.79 -8.18
C ILE A 51 12.07 7.26 -8.23
N THR A 52 12.75 6.70 -7.24
CA THR A 52 12.68 5.28 -6.91
C THR A 52 12.81 5.10 -5.40
N ALA A 53 12.42 3.93 -4.91
CA ALA A 53 12.52 3.59 -3.51
C ALA A 53 12.73 2.09 -3.33
N ASP A 54 13.21 1.71 -2.16
CA ASP A 54 13.17 0.33 -1.70
C ASP A 54 12.21 0.22 -0.50
N THR A 55 11.07 -0.47 -0.59
CA THR A 55 10.64 -1.34 -1.71
C THR A 55 9.52 -0.72 -2.56
N GLN A 56 8.69 0.13 -1.96
CA GLN A 56 7.62 0.87 -2.64
C GLN A 56 7.56 2.31 -2.15
N TYR A 57 7.00 3.20 -2.96
CA TYR A 57 6.71 4.59 -2.62
C TYR A 57 5.31 5.02 -3.06
N MET A 58 4.80 6.03 -2.37
CA MET A 58 3.69 6.88 -2.81
C MET A 58 4.14 8.33 -2.72
N LEU A 59 3.96 9.07 -3.82
CA LEU A 59 4.47 10.44 -4.01
C LEU A 59 3.32 11.45 -4.01
N TRP A 60 3.50 12.53 -3.26
CA TRP A 60 2.67 13.71 -3.31
C TRP A 60 3.50 14.97 -3.52
N ILE A 61 2.90 15.93 -4.21
CA ILE A 61 3.40 17.30 -4.31
C ILE A 61 2.25 18.23 -3.91
N ASN A 62 2.49 19.10 -2.93
CA ASN A 62 1.49 20.04 -2.41
C ASN A 62 0.12 19.36 -2.11
N GLY A 63 0.16 18.27 -1.34
CA GLY A 63 -1.04 17.50 -0.96
C GLY A 63 -1.64 16.59 -2.05
N GLN A 64 -1.30 16.79 -3.32
CA GLN A 64 -1.87 16.05 -4.45
C GLN A 64 -1.05 14.79 -4.77
N GLU A 65 -1.71 13.64 -4.90
CA GLU A 65 -1.05 12.38 -5.26
C GLU A 65 -0.57 12.43 -6.71
N VAL A 66 0.74 12.23 -6.92
CA VAL A 66 1.37 12.18 -8.25
C VAL A 66 1.44 10.75 -8.76
N GLY A 67 1.86 9.79 -7.92
CA GLY A 67 2.07 8.43 -8.36
C GLY A 67 2.55 7.47 -7.28
N ARG A 68 2.62 6.19 -7.65
CA ARG A 68 3.11 5.08 -6.84
C ARG A 68 4.06 4.23 -7.65
N GLY A 69 5.04 3.64 -6.98
CA GLY A 69 6.04 2.80 -7.61
C GLY A 69 7.05 2.25 -6.60
N PRO A 70 8.28 1.92 -7.02
CA PRO A 70 8.65 1.71 -8.41
C PRO A 70 7.98 0.43 -8.97
N ALA A 71 8.24 0.10 -10.24
CA ALA A 71 7.92 -1.25 -10.74
C ALA A 71 8.73 -2.30 -9.98
N PHE A 72 8.18 -3.51 -9.83
CA PHE A 72 8.95 -4.64 -9.31
C PHE A 72 10.16 -4.91 -10.21
N SER A 73 11.31 -5.19 -9.59
CA SER A 73 12.56 -5.43 -10.30
C SER A 73 13.48 -6.37 -9.54
N ASP A 74 14.54 -6.81 -10.23
CA ASP A 74 15.76 -7.22 -9.54
C ASP A 74 16.44 -5.95 -9.01
N PRO A 75 16.73 -5.84 -7.72
CA PRO A 75 17.24 -4.60 -7.14
C PRO A 75 18.62 -4.19 -7.66
N ARG A 76 19.36 -5.08 -8.35
CA ARG A 76 20.60 -4.72 -9.07
C ARG A 76 20.33 -3.84 -10.29
N TRP A 77 19.13 -3.94 -10.87
CA TRP A 77 18.58 -3.12 -11.95
C TRP A 77 17.34 -2.40 -11.41
N GLN A 78 17.57 -1.37 -10.62
CA GLN A 78 16.52 -0.64 -9.92
C GLN A 78 15.83 0.34 -10.90
N PRO A 79 14.54 0.18 -11.18
CA PRO A 79 13.84 1.10 -12.05
C PRO A 79 13.52 2.39 -11.29
N TYR A 80 13.61 3.52 -11.97
CA TYR A 80 13.04 4.79 -11.51
C TYR A 80 11.88 5.22 -12.42
N ASP A 81 10.88 5.81 -11.78
CA ASP A 81 9.76 6.44 -12.47
C ASP A 81 10.08 7.90 -12.76
N SER A 82 9.50 8.44 -13.84
CA SER A 82 9.65 9.85 -14.23
C SER A 82 8.28 10.47 -14.44
N HIS A 83 7.96 11.50 -13.67
CA HIS A 83 6.66 12.17 -13.70
C HIS A 83 6.82 13.61 -14.21
N ASP A 84 5.97 14.04 -15.14
CA ASP A 84 5.78 15.47 -15.40
C ASP A 84 4.97 16.07 -14.26
N VAL A 85 5.59 16.97 -13.50
CA VAL A 85 5.03 17.52 -12.27
C VAL A 85 4.72 19.01 -12.35
N GLY A 86 4.81 19.61 -13.54
CA GLY A 86 4.63 21.06 -13.71
C GLY A 86 3.30 21.57 -13.17
N SER A 87 2.22 20.80 -13.37
CA SER A 87 0.86 21.16 -12.90
C SER A 87 0.65 21.02 -11.39
N PHE A 88 1.58 20.39 -10.67
CA PHE A 88 1.51 20.21 -9.22
C PHE A 88 2.28 21.31 -8.47
N LEU A 89 3.12 22.07 -9.17
CA LEU A 89 3.94 23.12 -8.59
C LEU A 89 3.20 24.46 -8.57
N GLN A 90 3.60 25.32 -7.64
CA GLN A 90 3.13 26.70 -7.52
C GLN A 90 4.31 27.67 -7.37
N ALA A 91 4.12 28.96 -7.69
CA ALA A 91 5.09 29.98 -7.33
C ALA A 91 5.12 30.14 -5.79
N GLY A 92 6.32 30.28 -5.22
CA GLY A 92 6.52 30.33 -3.77
C GLY A 92 6.86 28.96 -3.17
N ALA A 93 6.35 28.69 -1.97
CA ALA A 93 6.66 27.48 -1.22
C ALA A 93 5.98 26.25 -1.83
N ASN A 94 6.75 25.18 -1.98
CA ASN A 94 6.30 23.87 -2.43
C ASN A 94 6.81 22.79 -1.47
N VAL A 95 6.15 21.64 -1.49
CA VAL A 95 6.60 20.46 -0.77
C VAL A 95 6.52 19.21 -1.65
N ILE A 96 7.56 18.38 -1.56
CA ILE A 96 7.53 16.98 -1.96
C ILE A 96 7.37 16.14 -0.69
N ALA A 97 6.38 15.25 -0.69
CA ALA A 97 6.13 14.31 0.38
C ALA A 97 6.10 12.89 -0.20
N VAL A 98 6.80 11.96 0.45
CA VAL A 98 6.91 10.56 -0.01
C VAL A 98 6.68 9.62 1.16
N LEU A 99 5.78 8.64 0.99
CA LEU A 99 5.63 7.52 1.90
C LEU A 99 6.31 6.31 1.27
N CYS A 100 7.41 5.85 1.86
CA CYS A 100 8.05 4.59 1.46
C CYS A 100 7.55 3.44 2.32
N TYR A 101 7.24 2.31 1.69
CA TYR A 101 6.98 1.05 2.36
C TYR A 101 8.13 0.08 2.10
N CYS A 102 8.76 -0.35 3.18
CA CYS A 102 9.92 -1.22 3.16
C CYS A 102 9.49 -2.57 3.73
N TYR A 103 9.40 -3.59 2.88
CA TYR A 103 8.91 -4.91 3.30
C TYR A 103 9.82 -5.54 4.34
N GLY A 104 11.13 -5.48 4.13
CA GLY A 104 12.05 -6.24 4.94
C GLY A 104 12.12 -7.72 4.57
N GLN A 105 13.34 -8.24 4.42
CA GLN A 105 13.62 -9.67 4.40
C GLN A 105 14.95 -9.86 5.13
N GLY A 106 14.90 -10.14 6.43
CA GLY A 106 16.09 -10.54 7.16
C GLY A 106 16.55 -11.90 6.64
N VAL A 107 17.82 -12.02 6.25
CA VAL A 107 18.44 -13.27 5.79
C VAL A 107 18.38 -14.40 6.86
N ASN A 108 17.90 -14.09 8.07
CA ASN A 108 17.80 -14.99 9.24
C ASN A 108 16.37 -15.33 9.72
N GLU A 109 15.30 -14.97 9.01
CA GLU A 109 13.92 -15.36 9.42
C GLU A 109 13.58 -16.84 9.16
N ASP A 110 14.51 -17.64 8.61
CA ASP A 110 14.40 -19.11 8.58
C ASP A 110 14.55 -19.76 9.97
N THR A 111 14.74 -18.99 11.03
CA THR A 111 14.89 -19.51 12.41
C THR A 111 13.60 -20.08 13.03
N GLN A 112 12.42 -19.90 12.40
CA GLN A 112 11.20 -20.64 12.78
C GLN A 112 10.99 -21.95 12.00
N THR A 113 11.93 -22.34 11.13
CA THR A 113 11.83 -23.57 10.34
C THR A 113 13.15 -24.33 10.27
N GLU A 114 13.79 -24.62 11.41
CA GLU A 114 14.85 -25.64 11.44
C GLU A 114 14.36 -27.03 10.96
N ASN A 115 13.04 -27.26 10.85
CA ASN A 115 12.45 -28.55 10.47
C ASN A 115 11.42 -28.49 9.32
N ARG A 116 11.34 -27.41 8.52
CA ARG A 116 10.57 -27.44 7.27
C ARG A 116 11.50 -27.28 6.08
N PRO A 117 11.75 -28.32 5.27
CA PRO A 117 12.29 -28.10 3.94
C PRO A 117 11.31 -27.17 3.21
N GLY A 118 11.75 -25.93 2.95
CA GLY A 118 11.00 -24.99 2.12
C GLY A 118 10.64 -25.69 0.79
N PRO A 119 9.45 -25.44 0.22
CA PRO A 119 9.11 -26.02 -1.07
C PRO A 119 10.21 -25.69 -2.09
N ALA A 120 10.84 -26.70 -2.66
CA ALA A 120 11.89 -26.53 -3.65
C ALA A 120 11.38 -25.63 -4.79
N GLY A 121 12.08 -24.52 -5.05
CA GLY A 121 11.77 -23.62 -6.17
C GLY A 121 11.23 -22.22 -5.83
N ARG A 122 11.19 -21.80 -4.55
CA ARG A 122 10.86 -20.40 -4.22
C ARG A 122 12.09 -19.49 -4.35
N MET A 123 12.03 -18.51 -5.25
CA MET A 123 13.03 -17.45 -5.35
C MET A 123 12.79 -16.44 -4.22
N LYS A 124 13.83 -16.12 -3.42
CA LYS A 124 13.75 -14.99 -2.46
C LYS A 124 13.47 -13.71 -3.25
N ARG A 125 12.46 -12.92 -2.86
CA ARG A 125 12.14 -11.65 -3.54
C ARG A 125 13.25 -10.60 -3.34
N ASN A 126 13.96 -10.66 -2.22
CA ASN A 126 15.14 -9.83 -1.96
C ASN A 126 16.40 -10.71 -1.88
N VAL A 127 17.44 -10.32 -2.61
CA VAL A 127 18.72 -11.05 -2.67
C VAL A 127 19.68 -10.59 -1.54
N HIS A 128 19.30 -9.58 -0.75
CA HIS A 128 20.13 -8.93 0.28
C HIS A 128 19.27 -8.40 1.44
N ASP A 129 19.95 -7.98 2.52
CA ASP A 129 19.33 -7.35 3.70
C ASP A 129 18.51 -6.11 3.33
N SER A 130 17.37 -5.93 3.99
CA SER A 130 16.49 -4.78 3.80
C SER A 130 17.23 -3.46 3.99
N MET A 131 17.30 -2.65 2.94
CA MET A 131 17.88 -1.31 3.01
C MET A 131 16.80 -0.30 2.63
N PRO A 132 15.99 0.20 3.59
CA PRO A 132 15.01 1.23 3.28
C PRO A 132 15.71 2.43 2.65
N GLY A 133 15.19 2.90 1.51
CA GLY A 133 15.86 3.95 0.74
C GLY A 133 14.89 4.71 -0.15
N LEU A 134 15.15 6.01 -0.29
CA LEU A 134 14.52 6.89 -1.27
C LEU A 134 15.61 7.59 -2.09
N LEU A 135 15.44 7.61 -3.41
CA LEU A 135 16.21 8.44 -4.32
C LEU A 135 15.23 9.29 -5.14
N CYS A 136 15.37 10.61 -5.07
CA CYS A 136 14.45 11.54 -5.70
C CYS A 136 15.18 12.76 -6.27
N GLN A 137 14.91 13.12 -7.53
CA GLN A 137 15.46 14.31 -8.19
C GLN A 137 14.36 14.99 -9.01
N LEU A 138 14.04 16.23 -8.68
CA LEU A 138 13.19 17.10 -9.48
C LEU A 138 14.07 18.05 -10.30
N GLU A 139 13.94 17.97 -11.62
CA GLU A 139 14.60 18.87 -12.57
C GLU A 139 13.60 19.90 -13.10
N MET A 140 13.95 21.17 -13.03
CA MET A 140 13.10 22.29 -13.46
C MET A 140 13.85 23.20 -14.42
N THR A 141 13.17 23.65 -15.48
CA THR A 141 13.69 24.63 -16.45
C THR A 141 12.79 25.87 -16.51
N THR A 142 13.38 27.06 -16.42
CA THR A 142 12.70 28.35 -16.57
C THR A 142 13.57 29.27 -17.42
N GLY A 143 13.19 29.54 -18.67
CA GLY A 143 14.09 30.16 -19.66
C GLY A 143 15.40 29.36 -19.79
N ASP A 144 16.54 30.04 -19.63
CA ASP A 144 17.88 29.42 -19.69
C ASP A 144 18.33 28.79 -18.36
N ALA A 145 17.57 28.98 -17.26
CA ALA A 145 17.95 28.49 -15.94
C ALA A 145 17.48 27.05 -15.72
N GLN A 146 18.40 26.17 -15.33
CA GLN A 146 18.12 24.83 -14.83
C GLN A 146 18.34 24.78 -13.32
N THR A 147 17.36 24.23 -12.60
CA THR A 147 17.43 24.07 -11.14
C THR A 147 16.98 22.67 -10.75
N CYS A 148 17.59 22.14 -9.68
CA CYS A 148 17.27 20.80 -9.18
C CYS A 148 16.91 20.84 -7.69
N VAL A 149 15.95 19.99 -7.30
CA VAL A 149 15.71 19.62 -5.90
C VAL A 149 16.03 18.14 -5.77
N VAL A 150 16.98 17.81 -4.91
CA VAL A 150 17.56 16.46 -4.80
C VAL A 150 17.30 15.86 -3.43
N SER A 151 17.19 14.53 -3.33
CA SER A 151 17.27 13.81 -2.06
C SER A 151 18.68 13.92 -1.49
N ASP A 152 18.76 14.42 -0.26
CA ASP A 152 19.99 14.68 0.50
C ASP A 152 19.69 14.78 2.01
N GLU A 153 20.71 15.09 2.82
CA GLU A 153 20.61 15.23 4.28
C GLU A 153 19.64 16.33 4.76
N SER A 154 19.26 17.26 3.88
CA SER A 154 18.33 18.34 4.22
C SER A 154 16.87 17.89 4.18
N TRP A 155 16.58 16.69 3.67
CA TRP A 155 15.25 16.09 3.76
C TRP A 155 14.92 15.72 5.20
N LYS A 156 13.65 15.84 5.57
CA LYS A 156 13.12 15.34 6.83
C LYS A 156 12.61 13.93 6.66
N SER A 157 12.80 13.09 7.67
CA SER A 157 12.31 11.71 7.67
C SER A 157 11.65 11.34 8.99
N LEU A 158 10.65 10.47 8.96
CA LEU A 158 9.94 9.99 10.14
C LEU A 158 9.45 8.56 9.95
N LEU A 159 9.76 7.66 10.90
CA LEU A 159 9.08 6.37 11.00
C LEU A 159 7.59 6.59 11.31
N SER A 160 6.72 6.14 10.41
CA SER A 160 5.28 6.25 10.58
C SER A 160 4.80 5.28 11.66
N LYS A 161 4.19 5.83 12.71
CA LYS A 161 3.58 5.05 13.80
C LYS A 161 2.13 4.63 13.50
N CYS A 162 1.62 5.01 12.32
CA CYS A 162 0.26 4.68 11.92
C CYS A 162 0.12 3.21 11.56
N TRP A 163 1.16 2.59 11.00
CA TRP A 163 1.15 1.16 10.69
C TRP A 163 1.82 0.37 11.82
N CYS A 164 1.16 -0.71 12.26
CA CYS A 164 1.82 -1.71 13.09
C CYS A 164 2.87 -2.45 12.25
N THR A 165 4.10 -2.55 12.76
CA THR A 165 5.19 -3.25 12.07
C THR A 165 5.22 -4.73 12.42
N ASP A 166 4.82 -5.12 13.64
CA ASP A 166 4.68 -6.52 14.05
C ASP A 166 3.29 -7.05 13.68
N THR A 167 3.17 -7.55 12.45
CA THR A 167 1.92 -8.08 11.90
C THR A 167 2.15 -9.40 11.18
N ALA A 168 1.07 -10.17 10.99
CA ALA A 168 1.14 -11.38 10.21
C ALA A 168 1.53 -11.10 8.74
N LYS A 169 2.37 -11.96 8.19
CA LYS A 169 2.64 -12.00 6.75
C LYS A 169 1.39 -12.48 5.98
N ILE A 170 1.06 -11.81 4.87
CA ILE A 170 0.03 -12.25 3.92
C ILE A 170 0.58 -13.37 3.03
N ASP A 171 1.82 -13.20 2.57
CA ASP A 171 2.60 -14.13 1.74
C ASP A 171 4.08 -14.12 2.17
N ASP A 172 5.00 -14.67 1.38
CA ASP A 172 6.42 -14.73 1.78
C ASP A 172 7.11 -13.36 1.94
N SER A 173 6.49 -12.25 1.50
CA SER A 173 7.15 -10.95 1.41
C SER A 173 6.31 -9.75 1.86
N THR A 174 5.00 -9.89 1.95
CA THR A 174 4.08 -8.79 2.29
C THR A 174 3.35 -9.07 3.60
N TYR A 175 2.88 -8.00 4.23
CA TYR A 175 2.31 -8.03 5.57
C TYR A 175 0.89 -7.48 5.58
N SER A 176 0.10 -7.96 6.53
CA SER A 176 -1.22 -7.39 6.85
C SER A 176 -1.06 -5.95 7.30
N GLU A 177 -1.90 -5.06 6.78
CA GLU A 177 -1.90 -3.66 7.20
C GLU A 177 -2.78 -3.51 8.43
N ILE A 178 -2.19 -3.19 9.57
CA ILE A 178 -2.92 -2.74 10.77
C ILE A 178 -2.62 -1.26 10.94
N TYR A 179 -3.60 -0.42 10.61
CA TYR A 179 -3.46 1.03 10.59
C TYR A 179 -4.22 1.70 11.75
N PHE A 180 -3.58 2.64 12.42
CA PHE A 180 -4.11 3.45 13.53
C PHE A 180 -4.22 4.92 13.12
N ALA A 181 -5.42 5.35 12.79
CA ALA A 181 -5.67 6.70 12.28
C ALA A 181 -5.46 7.79 13.33
N GLU A 182 -5.56 7.49 14.62
CA GLU A 182 -5.26 8.45 15.68
C GLU A 182 -3.76 8.80 15.78
N LYS A 183 -2.89 7.95 15.21
CA LYS A 183 -1.44 8.16 15.16
C LYS A 183 -0.99 8.89 13.89
N GLU A 184 -1.93 9.22 13.00
CA GLU A 184 -1.62 9.92 11.76
C GLU A 184 -1.07 11.32 12.02
N THR A 185 0.06 11.65 11.40
CA THR A 185 0.57 13.02 11.37
C THR A 185 -0.26 13.84 10.38
N VAL A 186 -1.34 14.45 10.85
CA VAL A 186 -2.30 15.18 10.00
C VAL A 186 -1.59 16.28 9.19
N ASN A 187 -1.97 16.43 7.92
CA ASN A 187 -1.48 17.46 6.99
C ASN A 187 0.02 17.45 6.67
N TRP A 188 0.77 16.40 7.02
CA TRP A 188 2.22 16.30 6.73
C TRP A 188 2.60 16.38 5.24
N LYS A 189 1.62 16.37 4.33
CA LYS A 189 1.79 16.48 2.87
C LYS A 189 1.59 17.90 2.34
N GLU A 190 1.12 18.82 3.19
CA GLU A 190 0.80 20.21 2.84
C GLU A 190 2.00 21.13 3.06
N ALA A 191 2.14 22.21 2.28
CA ALA A 191 3.34 23.05 2.31
C ALA A 191 3.51 23.84 3.62
N ASP A 192 2.43 24.10 4.35
CA ASP A 192 2.40 24.88 5.60
C ASP A 192 2.64 24.04 6.87
N PHE A 193 2.75 22.71 6.73
CA PHE A 193 3.06 21.83 7.85
C PHE A 193 4.44 22.10 8.45
N ASP A 194 4.49 22.26 9.78
CA ASP A 194 5.71 22.44 10.57
C ASP A 194 6.38 21.09 10.86
N ASP A 195 7.44 20.80 10.11
CA ASP A 195 8.30 19.61 10.27
C ASP A 195 9.55 19.87 11.12
N SER A 196 9.61 20.96 11.88
CA SER A 196 10.78 21.29 12.72
C SER A 196 11.13 20.21 13.76
N SER A 197 10.12 19.44 14.20
CA SER A 197 10.30 18.30 15.10
C SER A 197 10.82 17.02 14.42
N TRP A 198 10.83 16.97 13.09
CA TRP A 198 11.30 15.80 12.35
C TRP A 198 12.83 15.80 12.28
N PRO A 199 13.47 14.63 12.51
CA PRO A 199 14.91 14.50 12.31
C PRO A 199 15.26 14.69 10.82
N GLY A 200 16.52 15.08 10.58
CA GLY A 200 17.09 15.02 9.23
C GLY A 200 17.18 13.59 8.72
N SER A 201 17.31 13.43 7.41
CA SER A 201 17.46 12.11 6.80
C SER A 201 18.91 11.66 6.81
N THR A 202 19.12 10.37 6.98
CA THR A 202 20.44 9.75 6.93
C THR A 202 20.81 9.46 5.47
N VAL A 203 21.95 9.97 5.02
CA VAL A 203 22.48 9.66 3.68
C VAL A 203 23.06 8.24 3.68
N ARG A 204 22.68 7.43 2.69
CA ARG A 204 23.27 6.12 2.48
C ARG A 204 24.56 6.23 1.67
N THR A 205 25.67 5.94 2.32
CA THR A 205 26.93 5.61 1.65
C THR A 205 26.96 4.10 1.44
N GLY A 206 27.06 3.63 0.19
CA GLY A 206 26.98 2.19 -0.10
C GLY A 206 27.89 1.33 0.79
N PHE A 207 27.38 0.18 1.23
CA PHE A 207 28.06 -0.78 2.13
C PHE A 207 29.47 -1.21 1.66
N LEU A 208 29.74 -1.09 0.37
CA LEU A 208 30.97 -1.50 -0.30
C LEU A 208 31.86 -0.33 -0.75
N GLY A 209 31.80 0.82 -0.05
CA GLY A 209 32.64 2.01 -0.22
C GLY A 209 33.73 1.90 -1.30
N GLY A 210 33.47 2.44 -2.49
CA GLY A 210 34.42 2.53 -3.62
C GLY A 210 34.84 1.22 -4.30
N MET A 211 34.51 0.04 -3.77
CA MET A 211 35.07 -1.24 -4.23
C MET A 211 34.47 -1.75 -5.56
N TYR A 212 33.23 -1.39 -5.89
CA TYR A 212 32.55 -1.83 -7.12
C TYR A 212 32.37 -0.75 -8.18
N THR A 213 32.36 0.53 -7.81
CA THR A 213 32.12 1.60 -8.80
C THR A 213 33.40 2.01 -9.52
N GLY A 214 34.59 1.83 -8.91
CA GLY A 214 35.89 2.07 -9.54
C GLY A 214 36.04 3.43 -10.24
N LEU A 215 35.16 4.37 -9.89
CA LEU A 215 34.95 5.67 -10.53
C LEU A 215 34.71 6.65 -9.40
N ASP A 216 35.25 7.86 -9.53
CA ASP A 216 34.88 9.07 -8.76
C ASP A 216 33.41 9.49 -8.96
N ARG A 217 32.51 8.57 -9.35
CA ARG A 217 31.16 8.87 -9.83
C ARG A 217 30.07 8.39 -8.87
N THR A 218 29.36 9.40 -8.38
CA THR A 218 27.90 9.52 -8.20
C THR A 218 27.24 8.71 -7.09
N HIS A 219 26.89 9.43 -6.02
CA HIS A 219 26.17 9.00 -4.82
C HIS A 219 24.82 8.26 -5.04
N ALA A 220 24.30 8.24 -6.27
CA ALA A 220 23.05 7.56 -6.62
C ALA A 220 23.21 6.04 -6.89
N HIS A 221 24.41 5.59 -7.28
CA HIS A 221 24.66 4.18 -7.63
C HIS A 221 25.33 3.48 -6.46
N VAL A 222 24.54 2.86 -5.60
CA VAL A 222 25.01 2.19 -4.38
C VAL A 222 24.48 0.76 -4.35
N PHE A 223 25.30 -0.20 -3.92
CA PHE A 223 24.81 -1.56 -3.72
C PHE A 223 23.65 -1.55 -2.70
N PRO A 224 22.52 -2.22 -2.98
CA PRO A 224 22.29 -3.18 -4.07
C PRO A 224 21.83 -2.55 -5.40
N TRP A 225 21.37 -1.29 -5.39
CA TRP A 225 20.89 -0.51 -6.54
C TRP A 225 22.06 -0.04 -7.43
N CYS A 226 22.75 -1.01 -8.02
CA CYS A 226 23.95 -0.79 -8.83
C CYS A 226 23.66 -0.05 -10.14
N ILE A 227 22.53 -0.38 -10.77
CA ILE A 227 22.10 0.16 -12.06
C ILE A 227 20.74 0.80 -11.87
N LEU A 228 20.62 2.07 -12.23
CA LEU A 228 19.36 2.80 -12.27
C LEU A 228 18.86 2.85 -13.71
N GLU A 229 17.66 2.33 -13.97
CA GLU A 229 17.08 2.31 -15.32
C GLU A 229 15.72 2.99 -15.35
N PRO A 230 15.36 3.68 -16.45
CA PRO A 230 14.01 4.21 -16.56
C PRO A 230 13.00 3.05 -16.56
N ARG A 231 11.84 3.28 -15.95
CA ARG A 231 10.72 2.33 -15.96
C ARG A 231 10.43 1.81 -17.38
N GLN A 232 10.51 0.49 -17.56
CA GLN A 232 10.32 -0.18 -18.87
C GLN A 232 8.87 -0.56 -19.18
N VAL A 233 7.97 -0.41 -18.22
CA VAL A 233 6.54 -0.72 -18.35
C VAL A 233 5.70 0.54 -18.14
N PRO A 234 4.51 0.66 -18.73
CA PRO A 234 3.62 1.78 -18.43
C PRO A 234 3.27 1.91 -16.94
N HIS A 235 2.86 3.10 -16.53
CA HIS A 235 2.20 3.29 -15.24
C HIS A 235 0.84 2.59 -15.22
N VAL A 236 0.49 2.00 -14.09
CA VAL A 236 -0.84 1.41 -13.89
C VAL A 236 -1.89 2.52 -13.87
N GLN A 237 -3.04 2.25 -14.49
CA GLN A 237 -4.21 3.12 -14.44
C GLN A 237 -5.08 2.73 -13.26
N LYS A 238 -5.59 3.73 -12.54
CA LYS A 238 -6.50 3.50 -11.42
C LYS A 238 -7.93 3.53 -11.89
N ARG A 239 -8.74 2.58 -11.43
CA ARG A 239 -10.18 2.55 -11.67
C ARG A 239 -10.93 2.28 -10.38
N ASP A 240 -11.93 3.12 -10.11
CA ASP A 240 -12.85 2.88 -9.02
C ASP A 240 -13.78 1.70 -9.35
N VAL A 241 -13.84 0.71 -8.46
CA VAL A 241 -14.71 -0.46 -8.56
C VAL A 241 -15.58 -0.55 -7.33
N TYR A 242 -16.88 -0.59 -7.55
CA TYR A 242 -17.88 -0.68 -6.50
C TYR A 242 -18.46 -2.09 -6.42
N ALA A 243 -18.91 -2.49 -5.23
CA ALA A 243 -19.60 -3.76 -5.06
C ALA A 243 -20.82 -3.85 -5.99
N LYS A 244 -20.96 -4.97 -6.71
CA LYS A 244 -22.12 -5.26 -7.55
C LYS A 244 -23.29 -5.79 -6.72
N SER A 245 -22.98 -6.55 -5.68
CA SER A 245 -23.99 -7.15 -4.81
C SER A 245 -23.44 -7.43 -3.42
N ILE A 246 -24.36 -7.57 -2.47
CA ILE A 246 -24.08 -8.08 -1.14
C ILE A 246 -24.31 -9.59 -1.17
N VAL A 247 -23.30 -10.37 -0.80
CA VAL A 247 -23.36 -11.84 -0.73
C VAL A 247 -24.07 -12.27 0.54
N SER A 248 -23.70 -11.65 1.67
CA SER A 248 -24.24 -11.99 2.98
C SER A 248 -24.15 -10.80 3.93
N LEU A 249 -25.07 -10.77 4.89
CA LEU A 249 -25.15 -9.81 6.00
C LEU A 249 -25.39 -10.61 7.27
N GLY A 250 -24.85 -10.13 8.37
CA GLY A 250 -25.04 -10.82 9.64
C GLY A 250 -24.17 -10.23 10.73
N GLU A 251 -23.91 -11.05 11.71
CA GLU A 251 -22.99 -10.75 12.79
C GLU A 251 -22.02 -11.90 13.03
N ILE A 252 -20.91 -11.61 13.69
CA ILE A 252 -19.97 -12.62 14.15
C ILE A 252 -19.91 -12.62 15.67
N ILE A 253 -19.58 -13.78 16.23
CA ILE A 253 -19.08 -13.89 17.60
C ILE A 253 -17.59 -13.59 17.55
N GLU A 254 -17.16 -12.56 18.28
CA GLU A 254 -15.74 -12.23 18.33
C GLU A 254 -14.94 -13.33 19.02
N THR A 255 -13.87 -13.77 18.35
CA THR A 255 -12.91 -14.71 18.91
C THR A 255 -11.60 -13.98 19.21
N GLU A 256 -11.02 -14.23 20.38
CA GLU A 256 -9.65 -13.82 20.68
C GLU A 256 -8.65 -14.85 20.13
N VAL A 257 -7.57 -14.36 19.54
CA VAL A 257 -6.45 -15.19 19.09
C VAL A 257 -5.23 -14.81 19.94
N CYS A 258 -4.67 -15.78 20.67
CA CYS A 258 -3.47 -15.57 21.48
C CYS A 258 -2.22 -15.42 20.59
N GLY A 259 -1.39 -14.39 20.83
CA GLY A 259 -0.12 -14.15 20.12
C GLY A 259 -0.15 -12.87 19.27
N ASN A 260 0.72 -12.80 18.25
CA ASN A 260 0.76 -11.66 17.33
C ASN A 260 -0.55 -11.58 16.54
N GLU A 261 -1.05 -10.36 16.32
CA GLU A 261 -2.37 -10.12 15.74
C GLU A 261 -2.45 -10.59 14.27
N ASN A 262 -2.99 -11.79 14.06
CA ASN A 262 -3.33 -12.30 12.73
C ASN A 262 -4.83 -12.11 12.46
N VAL A 263 -5.16 -10.98 11.83
CA VAL A 263 -6.54 -10.58 11.50
C VAL A 263 -7.23 -11.63 10.62
N ALA A 264 -6.52 -12.20 9.63
CA ALA A 264 -7.10 -13.17 8.71
C ALA A 264 -7.45 -14.49 9.39
N LEU A 265 -6.56 -15.00 10.25
CA LEU A 265 -6.81 -16.20 11.06
C LEU A 265 -8.00 -15.98 11.99
N ARG A 266 -8.03 -14.84 12.69
CA ARG A 266 -9.15 -14.46 13.56
C ARG A 266 -10.46 -14.48 12.78
N MET A 267 -10.54 -13.72 11.69
CA MET A 267 -11.73 -13.65 10.86
C MET A 267 -12.10 -14.99 10.26
N ALA A 268 -11.15 -15.87 9.96
CA ALA A 268 -11.43 -17.21 9.44
C ALA A 268 -12.12 -18.10 10.47
N LEU A 269 -11.68 -18.03 11.74
CA LEU A 269 -12.21 -18.81 12.87
C LEU A 269 -13.59 -18.32 13.36
N GLU A 270 -13.90 -17.04 13.15
CA GLU A 270 -15.18 -16.44 13.57
C GLU A 270 -16.35 -17.01 12.75
N HIS A 271 -17.39 -17.48 13.44
CA HIS A 271 -18.62 -17.95 12.79
C HIS A 271 -19.54 -16.77 12.49
N MET A 272 -20.18 -16.79 11.33
CA MET A 272 -21.15 -15.77 10.90
C MET A 272 -22.56 -16.30 11.12
N GLU A 273 -23.39 -15.51 11.78
CA GLU A 273 -24.78 -15.79 12.14
C GLU A 273 -25.69 -14.67 11.61
N ASP A 274 -26.99 -14.93 11.57
CA ASP A 274 -27.97 -13.89 11.26
C ASP A 274 -27.93 -12.80 12.34
N SER A 275 -28.13 -11.55 11.94
CA SER A 275 -28.08 -10.40 12.85
C SER A 275 -29.23 -10.45 13.87
N GLU A 276 -28.88 -10.61 15.15
CA GLU A 276 -29.81 -10.52 16.28
C GLU A 276 -29.51 -9.30 17.16
N PHE A 277 -28.23 -8.98 17.37
CA PHE A 277 -27.79 -7.96 18.32
C PHE A 277 -27.10 -6.75 17.66
N THR A 278 -26.64 -6.92 16.42
CA THR A 278 -26.09 -5.83 15.60
C THR A 278 -26.97 -5.58 14.39
N ALA A 279 -26.80 -4.47 13.68
CA ALA A 279 -27.54 -4.25 12.44
C ALA A 279 -26.75 -3.45 11.41
N ILE A 280 -26.91 -3.83 10.14
CA ILE A 280 -26.51 -3.00 9.00
C ILE A 280 -27.81 -2.42 8.44
N ARG A 281 -28.03 -1.12 8.65
CA ARG A 281 -29.30 -0.45 8.35
C ARG A 281 -29.36 -0.04 6.89
N LYS A 282 -30.44 -0.44 6.20
CA LYS A 282 -30.67 -0.18 4.78
C LYS A 282 -29.51 -0.66 3.89
N PRO A 283 -29.10 -1.94 3.99
CA PRO A 283 -27.95 -2.45 3.24
C PRO A 283 -28.10 -2.26 1.72
N GLU A 284 -29.32 -2.18 1.18
CA GLU A 284 -29.59 -1.87 -0.22
C GLU A 284 -29.08 -0.48 -0.65
N THR A 285 -29.01 0.49 0.26
CA THR A 285 -28.42 1.82 -0.03
C THR A 285 -26.92 1.75 -0.19
N PHE A 286 -26.28 0.66 0.26
CA PHE A 286 -24.87 0.44 0.01
C PHE A 286 -24.55 0.20 -1.47
N ILE A 287 -25.47 -0.43 -2.20
CA ILE A 287 -25.29 -0.71 -3.63
C ILE A 287 -25.71 0.49 -4.50
N SER A 288 -26.72 1.25 -4.08
CA SER A 288 -27.21 2.41 -4.84
C SER A 288 -26.46 3.70 -4.48
N ASP A 289 -26.45 4.04 -3.20
CA ASP A 289 -25.98 5.33 -2.68
C ASP A 289 -24.59 5.26 -2.02
N ARG A 290 -24.01 4.05 -1.89
CA ARG A 290 -22.71 3.78 -1.24
C ARG A 290 -22.68 4.14 0.24
N LYS A 291 -23.86 4.33 0.83
CA LYS A 291 -24.04 4.77 2.21
C LYS A 291 -24.81 3.73 3.01
N THR A 292 -24.35 3.46 4.23
CA THR A 292 -25.07 2.62 5.19
C THR A 292 -24.69 3.02 6.61
N GLU A 293 -25.56 2.71 7.56
CA GLU A 293 -25.27 2.86 8.99
C GLU A 293 -25.11 1.48 9.64
N ILE A 294 -24.12 1.35 10.53
CA ILE A 294 -23.81 0.14 11.27
C ILE A 294 -24.18 0.38 12.73
N THR A 295 -25.20 -0.32 13.21
CA THR A 295 -25.61 -0.33 14.61
C THR A 295 -24.79 -1.37 15.38
N PRO A 296 -24.07 -0.98 16.46
CA PRO A 296 -23.27 -1.91 17.26
C PRO A 296 -24.13 -2.83 18.12
N PHE A 297 -23.46 -3.82 18.72
CA PHE A 297 -24.00 -4.64 19.80
C PHE A 297 -24.35 -3.77 21.01
N ASP A 298 -25.57 -3.89 21.55
CA ASP A 298 -25.95 -3.21 22.78
C ASP A 298 -25.28 -3.87 24.00
N LYS A 299 -24.32 -3.14 24.58
CA LYS A 299 -23.58 -3.58 25.77
C LYS A 299 -24.46 -3.67 27.04
N ASN A 300 -25.68 -3.15 27.01
CA ASN A 300 -26.65 -3.27 28.11
C ASN A 300 -27.52 -4.53 28.03
N THR A 301 -27.22 -5.44 27.09
CA THR A 301 -27.87 -6.76 27.02
C THR A 301 -27.72 -7.48 28.37
N SER A 302 -28.83 -8.06 28.87
CA SER A 302 -28.86 -8.78 30.14
C SER A 302 -27.77 -9.85 30.18
N TYR A 303 -27.16 -10.08 31.36
CA TYR A 303 -26.15 -11.12 31.54
C TYR A 303 -26.67 -12.51 31.13
N ASP A 304 -27.96 -12.78 31.37
CA ASP A 304 -28.61 -14.04 31.00
C ASP A 304 -28.73 -14.23 29.47
N ASP A 305 -28.63 -13.14 28.71
CA ASP A 305 -28.67 -13.12 27.24
C ASP A 305 -27.28 -12.92 26.62
N PHE A 306 -26.22 -12.85 27.42
CA PHE A 306 -24.86 -12.59 26.94
C PHE A 306 -24.28 -13.81 26.22
N ARG A 307 -24.32 -13.78 24.88
CA ARG A 307 -23.77 -14.81 23.99
C ARG A 307 -22.43 -14.41 23.36
N GLY A 308 -21.61 -13.69 24.12
CA GLY A 308 -20.32 -13.16 23.68
C GLY A 308 -20.43 -11.77 23.02
N ILE A 309 -19.28 -11.16 22.74
CA ILE A 309 -19.22 -9.88 22.03
C ILE A 309 -19.57 -10.12 20.56
N ARG A 310 -20.53 -9.38 20.03
CA ARG A 310 -20.97 -9.46 18.63
C ARG A 310 -20.53 -8.25 17.83
N SER A 311 -20.20 -8.49 16.56
CA SER A 311 -19.82 -7.43 15.63
C SER A 311 -20.52 -7.62 14.28
N ALA A 312 -20.99 -6.52 13.70
CA ALA A 312 -21.69 -6.55 12.42
C ALA A 312 -20.71 -6.92 11.30
N THR A 313 -21.15 -7.75 10.35
CA THR A 313 -20.33 -8.12 9.20
C THR A 313 -21.15 -8.13 7.91
N MET A 314 -20.46 -7.84 6.80
CA MET A 314 -21.02 -7.97 5.45
C MET A 314 -19.98 -8.59 4.51
N ILE A 315 -20.44 -9.37 3.55
CA ILE A 315 -19.61 -9.88 2.45
C ILE A 315 -20.10 -9.25 1.15
N LEU A 316 -19.17 -8.65 0.43
CA LEU A 316 -19.42 -7.93 -0.82
C LEU A 316 -18.83 -8.70 -1.99
N ASP A 317 -19.57 -8.79 -3.09
CA ASP A 317 -19.06 -9.24 -4.39
C ASP A 317 -18.75 -8.02 -5.25
N MET A 318 -17.47 -7.82 -5.56
CA MET A 318 -17.01 -6.75 -6.46
C MET A 318 -17.36 -7.05 -7.93
N GLY A 319 -17.79 -8.27 -8.22
CA GLY A 319 -18.30 -8.69 -9.52
C GLY A 319 -17.25 -8.99 -10.57
N GLU A 320 -15.98 -8.82 -10.23
CA GLU A 320 -14.81 -9.23 -10.99
C GLU A 320 -13.62 -9.45 -10.05
N LEU A 321 -12.68 -10.29 -10.49
CA LEU A 321 -11.41 -10.49 -9.82
C LEU A 321 -10.46 -9.36 -10.21
N MET A 322 -9.79 -8.73 -9.25
CA MET A 322 -8.91 -7.58 -9.49
C MET A 322 -7.73 -7.52 -8.51
N ASN A 323 -6.68 -6.82 -8.92
CA ASN A 323 -5.68 -6.28 -8.00
C ASN A 323 -6.14 -4.88 -7.59
N GLY A 324 -6.48 -4.68 -6.32
CA GLY A 324 -7.02 -3.39 -5.87
C GLY A 324 -6.75 -3.07 -4.41
N ARG A 325 -6.98 -1.81 -4.05
CA ARG A 325 -6.88 -1.29 -2.68
C ARG A 325 -8.27 -0.95 -2.17
N VAL A 326 -8.61 -1.30 -0.93
CA VAL A 326 -9.90 -0.86 -0.37
C VAL A 326 -9.78 0.59 0.07
N HIS A 327 -10.77 1.40 -0.32
CA HIS A 327 -10.94 2.78 0.08
C HIS A 327 -12.20 2.92 0.93
N LEU A 328 -12.04 3.58 2.09
CA LEU A 328 -13.07 3.84 3.08
C LEU A 328 -13.31 5.36 3.18
N ASP A 329 -14.59 5.76 3.23
CA ASP A 329 -15.05 7.05 3.75
C ASP A 329 -16.07 6.77 4.85
N VAL A 330 -15.67 7.02 6.10
CA VAL A 330 -16.45 6.64 7.29
C VAL A 330 -16.51 7.78 8.29
N GLU A 331 -17.58 7.81 9.07
CA GLU A 331 -17.78 8.75 10.18
C GLU A 331 -18.19 7.97 11.42
N VAL A 332 -17.37 8.09 12.46
CA VAL A 332 -17.32 7.11 13.53
C VAL A 332 -16.61 7.68 14.76
N PRO A 333 -16.91 7.19 15.98
CA PRO A 333 -16.07 7.45 17.15
C PRO A 333 -14.63 6.97 16.96
N ALA A 334 -13.70 7.55 17.72
CA ALA A 334 -12.33 7.08 17.80
C ALA A 334 -12.24 5.64 18.36
N GLY A 335 -11.32 4.84 17.81
CA GLY A 335 -11.00 3.50 18.28
C GLY A 335 -11.91 2.39 17.74
N ALA A 336 -12.91 2.70 16.92
CA ALA A 336 -13.65 1.69 16.19
C ALA A 336 -12.72 0.96 15.21
N ILE A 337 -13.03 -0.30 14.95
CA ILE A 337 -12.21 -1.19 14.14
C ILE A 337 -13.01 -1.61 12.92
N ILE A 338 -12.40 -1.50 11.74
CA ILE A 338 -12.91 -2.02 10.49
C ILE A 338 -11.89 -3.04 9.99
N ASP A 339 -12.25 -4.32 10.07
CA ASP A 339 -11.46 -5.40 9.48
C ASP A 339 -11.91 -5.66 8.05
N MET A 340 -10.96 -5.85 7.15
CA MET A 340 -11.18 -6.11 5.74
C MET A 340 -10.47 -7.42 5.37
N ALA A 341 -11.21 -8.47 5.05
CA ALA A 341 -10.65 -9.72 4.56
C ALA A 341 -10.97 -9.94 3.09
N TYR A 342 -10.02 -10.49 2.36
CA TYR A 342 -10.03 -10.55 0.90
C TYR A 342 -9.99 -11.98 0.40
N GLY A 343 -10.91 -12.34 -0.50
CA GLY A 343 -10.94 -13.67 -1.12
C GLY A 343 -11.19 -13.62 -2.62
N GLN A 344 -10.57 -14.54 -3.36
CA GLN A 344 -10.80 -14.72 -4.80
C GLN A 344 -12.05 -15.56 -5.07
N ARG A 345 -12.39 -16.45 -4.12
CA ARG A 345 -13.54 -17.35 -4.16
C ARG A 345 -14.21 -17.41 -2.79
N LEU A 346 -15.44 -17.92 -2.79
CA LEU A 346 -16.15 -18.29 -1.57
C LEU A 346 -15.88 -19.77 -1.24
N LEU A 347 -15.89 -20.08 0.05
CA LEU A 347 -15.90 -21.42 0.60
C LEU A 347 -17.34 -21.96 0.66
N GLU A 348 -17.51 -23.25 0.96
CA GLU A 348 -18.83 -23.87 1.08
C GLU A 348 -19.71 -23.22 2.15
N ASN A 349 -19.10 -22.64 3.18
CA ASN A 349 -19.79 -21.89 4.23
C ASN A 349 -20.14 -20.44 3.83
N GLY A 350 -19.94 -20.06 2.56
CA GLY A 350 -20.26 -18.72 2.05
C GLY A 350 -19.24 -17.62 2.39
N LYS A 351 -18.21 -17.90 3.19
CA LYS A 351 -17.15 -16.92 3.52
C LYS A 351 -16.07 -16.88 2.44
N PRO A 352 -15.38 -15.75 2.25
CA PRO A 352 -14.24 -15.69 1.35
C PRO A 352 -13.08 -16.58 1.86
N GLU A 353 -12.34 -17.22 0.95
CA GLU A 353 -11.11 -17.94 1.30
C GLU A 353 -9.99 -16.95 1.63
N ILE A 354 -9.85 -16.61 2.92
CA ILE A 354 -8.96 -15.55 3.41
C ILE A 354 -7.73 -16.07 4.15
N TYR A 355 -7.77 -17.33 4.61
CA TYR A 355 -6.70 -17.93 5.39
C TYR A 355 -6.47 -19.39 4.99
N SER A 356 -5.21 -19.75 4.75
CA SER A 356 -4.76 -21.11 4.45
C SER A 356 -3.29 -21.27 4.80
N SER A 357 -2.69 -22.44 4.51
CA SER A 357 -1.24 -22.63 4.65
C SER A 357 -0.38 -21.75 3.74
N ARG A 358 -0.99 -21.01 2.80
CA ARG A 358 -0.29 -20.17 1.82
C ARG A 358 -0.71 -18.71 1.80
N ILE A 359 -1.82 -18.35 2.45
CA ILE A 359 -2.46 -17.03 2.33
C ILE A 359 -2.98 -16.63 3.71
N SER A 360 -2.76 -15.37 4.08
CA SER A 360 -3.35 -14.74 5.26
C SER A 360 -3.80 -13.32 4.88
N SER A 361 -4.91 -13.20 4.15
CA SER A 361 -5.30 -11.95 3.47
C SER A 361 -6.39 -11.18 4.22
N ALA A 362 -5.96 -10.37 5.18
CA ALA A 362 -6.82 -9.38 5.83
C ALA A 362 -6.01 -8.20 6.34
N ASP A 363 -6.68 -7.06 6.46
CA ASP A 363 -6.16 -5.80 7.00
C ASP A 363 -7.12 -5.27 8.08
N ARG A 364 -6.62 -4.34 8.89
CA ARG A 364 -7.35 -3.66 9.95
C ARG A 364 -7.15 -2.16 9.87
N TYR A 365 -8.25 -1.43 9.97
CA TYR A 365 -8.26 0.01 10.14
C TYR A 365 -8.87 0.38 11.49
N VAL A 366 -8.10 1.09 12.33
CA VAL A 366 -8.53 1.65 13.61
C VAL A 366 -8.75 3.15 13.43
N THR A 367 -9.95 3.61 13.77
CA THR A 367 -10.45 4.93 13.38
C THR A 367 -10.04 6.04 14.35
N ARG A 368 -9.93 7.28 13.86
CA ARG A 368 -9.99 8.49 14.70
C ARG A 368 -11.42 9.03 14.77
N GLU A 369 -11.64 10.01 15.64
CA GLU A 369 -12.95 10.65 15.79
C GLU A 369 -13.37 11.39 14.50
N GLY A 370 -14.66 11.29 14.16
CA GLY A 370 -15.31 12.04 13.09
C GLY A 370 -15.16 11.41 11.70
N ARG A 371 -15.41 12.23 10.66
CA ARG A 371 -15.33 11.78 9.27
C ARG A 371 -13.87 11.69 8.79
N GLN A 372 -13.55 10.60 8.12
CA GLN A 372 -12.21 10.32 7.62
C GLN A 372 -12.25 9.45 6.37
N GLN A 373 -11.19 9.59 5.58
CA GLN A 373 -10.96 8.77 4.39
C GLN A 373 -9.63 8.06 4.51
N TRP A 374 -9.59 6.81 4.08
CA TRP A 374 -8.37 6.00 4.09
C TRP A 374 -8.37 5.00 2.95
N THR A 375 -7.19 4.61 2.50
CA THR A 375 -7.01 3.58 1.47
C THR A 375 -5.82 2.73 1.87
N THR A 376 -5.96 1.41 1.77
CA THR A 376 -4.84 0.49 2.03
C THR A 376 -3.63 0.90 1.20
N PHE A 377 -2.41 0.75 1.73
CA PHE A 377 -1.20 1.05 0.99
C PHE A 377 -0.96 0.02 -0.11
N GLY A 378 -0.93 -1.25 0.27
CA GLY A 378 -0.75 -2.38 -0.63
C GLY A 378 -2.06 -2.76 -1.32
N TRP A 379 -1.96 -3.21 -2.56
CA TRP A 379 -3.08 -3.86 -3.23
C TRP A 379 -3.25 -5.30 -2.72
N ARG A 380 -4.45 -5.85 -2.91
CA ARG A 380 -4.83 -7.23 -2.63
C ARG A 380 -5.45 -7.81 -3.91
N HIS A 381 -5.32 -9.11 -4.12
CA HIS A 381 -5.93 -9.81 -5.25
C HIS A 381 -7.24 -10.45 -4.81
N PHE A 382 -8.39 -9.88 -5.20
CA PHE A 382 -9.69 -10.33 -4.69
C PHE A 382 -10.85 -10.03 -5.62
N ARG A 383 -11.94 -10.75 -5.37
CA ARG A 383 -13.28 -10.46 -5.88
C ARG A 383 -14.26 -10.21 -4.74
N TYR A 384 -14.07 -10.90 -3.62
CA TYR A 384 -14.93 -10.79 -2.45
C TYR A 384 -14.20 -10.07 -1.33
N VAL A 385 -14.90 -9.15 -0.67
CA VAL A 385 -14.41 -8.46 0.53
C VAL A 385 -15.39 -8.72 1.66
N GLN A 386 -14.90 -9.27 2.77
CA GLN A 386 -15.63 -9.31 4.02
C GLN A 386 -15.23 -8.11 4.87
N LEU A 387 -16.20 -7.32 5.31
CA LEU A 387 -16.02 -6.24 6.26
C LEU A 387 -16.60 -6.65 7.62
N THR A 388 -15.85 -6.42 8.70
CA THR A 388 -16.36 -6.59 10.06
C THR A 388 -16.12 -5.31 10.86
N PHE A 389 -17.18 -4.76 11.44
CA PHE A 389 -17.17 -3.51 12.20
C PHE A 389 -17.21 -3.84 13.69
N ARG A 390 -16.15 -3.47 14.42
CA ARG A 390 -15.93 -3.85 15.82
C ARG A 390 -15.62 -2.64 16.69
N ASN A 391 -15.62 -2.87 18.00
CA ASN A 391 -15.17 -1.92 19.01
C ASN A 391 -15.78 -0.51 18.88
N HIS A 392 -17.07 -0.43 18.55
CA HIS A 392 -17.82 0.83 18.56
C HIS A 392 -19.06 0.72 19.45
N SER A 393 -19.39 1.79 20.17
CA SER A 393 -20.55 1.85 21.09
C SER A 393 -21.68 2.74 20.59
N THR A 394 -21.44 3.50 19.51
CA THR A 394 -22.43 4.32 18.81
C THR A 394 -22.50 3.88 17.35
N PRO A 395 -23.60 4.20 16.64
CA PRO A 395 -23.70 3.91 15.22
C PRO A 395 -22.54 4.50 14.42
N LEU A 396 -22.01 3.70 13.50
CA LEU A 396 -20.96 4.08 12.54
C LEU A 396 -21.61 4.33 11.19
N VAL A 397 -21.25 5.41 10.49
CA VAL A 397 -21.74 5.70 9.14
C VAL A 397 -20.65 5.42 8.12
N VAL A 398 -20.92 4.54 7.16
CA VAL A 398 -20.11 4.39 5.95
C VAL A 398 -20.71 5.30 4.89
N HIS A 399 -19.95 6.29 4.43
CA HIS A 399 -20.37 7.22 3.37
C HIS A 399 -19.93 6.74 1.99
N ASN A 400 -18.84 5.99 1.90
CA ASN A 400 -18.36 5.38 0.67
C ASN A 400 -17.46 4.17 0.97
N LEU A 401 -17.60 3.12 0.17
CA LEU A 401 -16.66 2.01 0.08
C LEU A 401 -16.46 1.64 -1.38
N LYS A 402 -15.19 1.56 -1.79
CA LYS A 402 -14.81 1.07 -3.12
C LYS A 402 -13.49 0.32 -3.06
N ALA A 403 -13.21 -0.46 -4.10
CA ALA A 403 -11.86 -0.86 -4.42
C ALA A 403 -11.30 0.11 -5.47
N VAL A 404 -10.03 0.46 -5.36
CA VAL A 404 -9.27 1.17 -6.40
C VAL A 404 -8.41 0.12 -7.09
N ALA A 405 -8.84 -0.32 -8.26
CA ALA A 405 -8.14 -1.33 -9.07
C ALA A 405 -6.93 -0.71 -9.79
N ASP A 406 -5.83 -1.45 -9.82
CA ASP A 406 -4.63 -1.13 -10.60
C ASP A 406 -4.65 -1.93 -11.90
N ASP A 407 -5.07 -1.28 -12.99
CA ASP A 407 -5.16 -1.89 -14.31
C ASP A 407 -3.90 -1.57 -15.14
N HIS A 408 -3.27 -2.58 -15.71
CA HIS A 408 -2.20 -2.34 -16.67
C HIS A 408 -2.80 -1.81 -17.99
N PRO A 409 -2.32 -0.70 -18.56
CA PRO A 409 -2.90 -0.11 -19.77
C PRO A 409 -2.47 -0.89 -21.03
N LEU A 410 -2.91 -2.15 -21.13
CA LEU A 410 -2.64 -3.00 -22.27
C LEU A 410 -3.62 -2.69 -23.42
N GLU A 411 -3.09 -2.60 -24.63
CA GLU A 411 -3.89 -2.51 -25.84
C GLU A 411 -4.32 -3.91 -26.29
N MET A 412 -5.63 -4.18 -26.29
CA MET A 412 -6.20 -5.44 -26.75
C MET A 412 -6.15 -5.55 -28.28
N LYS A 413 -5.08 -6.14 -28.81
CA LYS A 413 -4.90 -6.38 -30.26
C LYS A 413 -5.54 -7.67 -30.75
N GLY A 414 -5.53 -8.71 -29.91
CA GLY A 414 -6.11 -10.01 -30.22
C GLY A 414 -7.61 -10.04 -29.99
N LYS A 415 -8.34 -10.78 -30.84
CA LYS A 415 -9.77 -11.06 -30.69
C LYS A 415 -10.02 -12.52 -31.06
N PHE A 416 -10.94 -13.15 -30.35
CA PHE A 416 -11.39 -14.51 -30.64
C PHE A 416 -12.90 -14.59 -30.43
N SER A 417 -13.57 -15.31 -31.32
CA SER A 417 -14.96 -15.70 -31.18
C SER A 417 -15.22 -16.93 -32.04
N CYS A 418 -15.98 -17.89 -31.53
CA CYS A 418 -16.46 -19.04 -32.30
C CYS A 418 -17.91 -19.37 -31.91
N SER A 419 -18.47 -20.41 -32.52
CA SER A 419 -19.84 -20.88 -32.24
C SER A 419 -19.99 -21.62 -30.91
N ASP A 420 -18.89 -21.89 -30.21
CA ASP A 420 -18.88 -22.56 -28.91
C ASP A 420 -18.75 -21.52 -27.78
N GLU A 421 -19.83 -21.34 -27.03
CA GLU A 421 -19.89 -20.36 -25.93
C GLU A 421 -18.89 -20.65 -24.81
N PHE A 422 -18.54 -21.92 -24.57
CA PHE A 422 -17.54 -22.26 -23.57
C PHE A 422 -16.15 -21.77 -23.99
N LEU A 423 -15.79 -21.91 -25.27
CA LEU A 423 -14.53 -21.40 -25.79
C LEU A 423 -14.47 -19.86 -25.80
N ASN A 424 -15.59 -19.20 -26.08
CA ASN A 424 -15.70 -17.75 -25.96
C ASN A 424 -15.47 -17.29 -24.52
N TRP A 425 -16.10 -17.97 -23.56
CA TRP A 425 -15.89 -17.71 -22.13
C TRP A 425 -14.44 -17.98 -21.71
N LEU A 426 -13.85 -19.10 -22.15
CA LEU A 426 -12.48 -19.48 -21.82
C LEU A 426 -11.46 -18.45 -22.32
N TRP A 427 -11.64 -17.96 -23.55
CA TRP A 427 -10.80 -16.90 -24.10
C TRP A 427 -10.95 -15.60 -23.28
N ALA A 428 -12.18 -15.19 -22.97
CA ALA A 428 -12.44 -14.01 -22.16
C ALA A 428 -11.84 -14.12 -20.74
N ALA A 429 -11.87 -15.32 -20.14
CA ALA A 429 -11.21 -15.59 -18.87
C ALA A 429 -9.68 -15.48 -19.00
N GLY A 430 -9.08 -16.07 -20.05
CA GLY A 430 -7.65 -16.00 -20.31
C GLY A 430 -7.15 -14.56 -20.49
N VAL A 431 -7.91 -13.70 -21.17
CA VAL A 431 -7.63 -12.27 -21.32
C VAL A 431 -7.60 -11.55 -19.97
N LYS A 432 -8.49 -11.91 -19.03
CA LYS A 432 -8.55 -11.26 -17.71
C LYS A 432 -7.46 -11.72 -16.74
N THR A 433 -6.86 -12.88 -16.98
CA THR A 433 -5.83 -13.46 -16.10
C THR A 433 -4.41 -13.27 -16.62
N THR A 434 -4.24 -12.59 -17.76
CA THR A 434 -2.95 -12.25 -18.38
C THR A 434 -2.68 -10.77 -18.16
#